data_AF-A0A4R5KXC1-F1
#
_entry.id   AF-A0A4R5KXC1-F1
#
_cell.length_a   1.000
_cell.length_b   1.000
_cell.length_c   1.000
_cell.angle_alpha   90.00
_cell.angle_beta   90.00
_cell.angle_gamma   90.00
#
_symmetry.space_group_name_H-M   'P 1'
#
loop_
_entity.id
_entity.type
_entity.pdbx_description
1 polymer ?
#
loop_
_entity_poly.entity_id
_entity_poly.type
_entity_poly.pdbx_seq_one_letter_code
_entity_poly.pdbx_strand_id
1 'polypeptide(L)'
;MISNDDQPFKQEEPHRYTDLDTVESQRNELIPEEFPEGPYGSDVSAASLGKNTPWREDQRPVSAYTYENRELHAGLSRGYPGDHPTHDDEDEDQA
;
A
#
# COMPACT_ATOMS: atom_id res chain seq x y z
N MET A 1 -3.91 2.89 28.37
CA MET A 1 -4.56 3.39 27.14
C MET A 1 -3.51 3.31 26.06
N ILE A 2 -3.71 2.47 25.06
CA ILE A 2 -2.78 2.36 23.91
C ILE A 2 -3.04 3.61 23.07
N SER A 3 -2.03 4.44 22.86
CA SER A 3 -2.12 5.62 21.99
C SER A 3 -2.40 5.16 20.56
N ASN A 4 -3.24 5.89 19.83
CA ASN A 4 -3.58 5.56 18.43
C ASN A 4 -2.37 5.52 17.48
N ASP A 5 -1.20 6.02 17.90
CA ASP A 5 0.06 5.97 17.15
C ASP A 5 0.70 4.57 17.08
N ASP A 6 0.25 3.61 17.92
CA ASP A 6 0.84 2.26 18.02
C ASP A 6 0.07 1.20 17.20
N GLN A 7 -0.94 1.61 16.42
CA GLN A 7 -1.66 0.73 15.49
C GLN A 7 -0.97 0.74 14.13
N PRO A 8 -0.77 -0.41 13.45
CA PRO A 8 -0.13 -0.43 12.14
C PRO A 8 -0.98 0.25 11.06
N PHE A 9 -2.31 0.24 11.22
CA PHE A 9 -3.27 0.76 10.26
C PHE A 9 -4.14 1.90 10.83
N LYS A 10 -4.38 2.91 10.01
CA LYS A 10 -5.36 3.98 10.20
C LYS A 10 -6.73 3.40 9.91
N GLN A 11 -7.62 3.46 10.90
CA GLN A 11 -9.03 3.13 10.72
C GLN A 11 -9.68 4.24 9.89
N GLU A 12 -10.05 3.94 8.66
CA GLU A 12 -10.86 4.80 7.81
C GLU A 12 -12.27 4.19 7.69
N GLU A 13 -13.30 5.04 7.69
CA GLU A 13 -14.67 4.57 7.51
C GLU A 13 -14.85 4.14 6.05
N PRO A 14 -15.38 2.94 5.77
CA PRO A 14 -15.63 2.51 4.40
C PRO A 14 -16.60 3.48 3.73
N HIS A 15 -16.11 4.20 2.72
CA HIS A 15 -16.92 5.16 1.99
C HIS A 15 -17.82 4.44 0.98
N ARG A 16 -19.07 4.90 0.86
CA ARG A 16 -20.02 4.37 -0.15
C ARG A 16 -19.56 4.62 -1.59
N TYR A 17 -18.67 5.59 -1.78
CA TYR A 17 -18.11 5.97 -3.08
C TYR A 17 -16.60 6.13 -2.93
N THR A 18 -15.85 5.57 -3.86
CA THR A 18 -14.40 5.75 -4.01
C THR A 18 -14.11 6.80 -5.09
N ASP A 19 -12.93 7.41 -5.04
CA ASP A 19 -12.48 8.31 -6.11
C ASP A 19 -12.13 7.50 -7.38
N LEU A 20 -11.64 8.18 -8.42
CA LEU A 20 -11.17 7.54 -9.65
C LEU A 20 -10.01 6.58 -9.35
N ASP A 21 -9.91 5.46 -10.07
CA ASP A 21 -8.88 4.43 -9.86
C ASP A 21 -7.46 4.99 -9.86
N THR A 22 -7.19 5.98 -10.72
CA THR A 22 -5.88 6.65 -10.78
C THR A 22 -5.53 7.43 -9.52
N VAL A 23 -6.55 7.96 -8.81
CA VAL A 23 -6.39 8.70 -7.56
C VAL A 23 -6.14 7.72 -6.42
N GLU A 24 -6.93 6.64 -6.36
CA GLU A 24 -6.75 5.60 -5.34
C GLU A 24 -5.41 4.87 -5.49
N SER A 25 -4.98 4.57 -6.73
CA SER A 25 -3.66 4.00 -7.00
C SER A 25 -2.53 4.89 -6.46
N GLN A 26 -2.52 6.19 -6.78
CA GLN A 26 -1.51 7.12 -6.26
C GLN A 26 -1.52 7.26 -4.73
N ARG A 27 -2.68 7.07 -4.11
CA ARG A 27 -2.88 7.18 -2.66
C ARG A 27 -2.41 5.92 -1.91
N ASN A 28 -2.62 4.75 -2.52
CA ASN A 28 -2.47 3.45 -1.88
C ASN A 28 -1.18 2.72 -2.29
N GLU A 29 -0.54 3.10 -3.39
CA GLU A 29 0.74 2.53 -3.81
C GLU A 29 1.92 3.17 -3.07
N LEU A 30 2.56 2.39 -2.19
CA LEU A 30 3.72 2.82 -1.43
C LEU A 30 5.01 2.57 -2.22
N ILE A 31 5.71 3.66 -2.53
CA ILE A 31 7.08 3.62 -3.06
C ILE A 31 8.03 3.36 -1.88
N PRO A 32 8.97 2.42 -2.00
CA PRO A 32 9.98 2.19 -0.97
C PRO A 32 10.76 3.47 -0.68
N GLU A 33 10.77 3.87 0.59
CA GLU A 33 11.58 5.01 1.06
C GLU A 33 13.06 4.63 1.09
N GLU A 34 13.91 5.46 0.47
CA GLU A 34 15.37 5.26 0.49
C GLU A 34 15.99 5.67 1.84
N PHE A 35 15.40 6.67 2.50
CA PHE A 35 15.89 7.22 3.77
C PHE A 35 14.73 7.38 4.77
N PRO A 36 14.60 6.47 5.76
CA PRO A 36 13.55 6.54 6.80
C PRO A 36 13.60 7.81 7.64
N GLU A 37 14.74 8.49 7.67
CA GLU A 37 14.99 9.73 8.40
C GLU A 37 14.76 10.99 7.55
N GLY A 38 14.42 10.82 6.26
CA GLY A 38 14.27 11.90 5.29
C GLY A 38 15.58 12.27 4.57
N PRO A 39 15.57 13.29 3.70
CA PRO A 39 16.73 13.67 2.90
C PRO A 39 17.86 14.19 3.80
N TYR A 40 19.08 13.77 3.51
CA TYR A 40 20.27 14.24 4.22
C TYR A 40 20.39 15.77 4.15
N GLY A 41 20.52 16.42 5.31
CA GLY A 41 20.60 17.89 5.42
C GLY A 41 19.25 18.60 5.53
N SER A 42 18.15 17.87 5.75
CA SER A 42 16.86 18.43 6.13
C SER A 42 16.94 19.18 7.47
N ASP A 43 16.51 20.45 7.50
CA ASP A 43 16.28 21.21 8.74
C ASP A 43 15.07 20.68 9.53
N VAL A 44 14.19 19.93 8.87
CA VAL A 44 13.04 19.26 9.50
C VAL A 44 13.55 17.96 10.11
N SER A 45 13.59 17.94 11.44
CA SER A 45 13.82 16.71 12.18
C SER A 45 12.57 15.84 12.09
N ALA A 46 12.70 14.61 11.57
CA ALA A 46 11.60 13.65 11.61
C ALA A 46 11.18 13.42 13.08
N ALA A 47 9.91 13.64 13.38
CA ALA A 47 9.40 13.50 14.76
C ALA A 47 9.53 12.06 15.29
N SER A 48 9.52 11.09 14.38
CA SER A 48 9.79 9.67 14.65
C SER A 48 10.72 9.12 13.56
N LEU A 49 11.74 8.37 13.97
CA LEU A 49 12.58 7.59 13.07
C LEU A 49 11.83 6.32 12.66
N GLY A 50 11.90 5.96 11.37
CA GLY A 50 11.32 4.73 10.86
C GLY A 50 10.44 4.95 9.63
N LYS A 51 9.50 4.03 9.40
CA LYS A 51 8.60 4.11 8.25
C LYS A 51 7.44 5.08 8.54
N ASN A 52 6.82 5.59 7.49
CA ASN A 52 5.60 6.43 7.61
C ASN A 52 4.39 5.64 8.14
N THR A 53 4.29 5.45 9.45
CA THR A 53 3.13 4.84 10.13
C THR A 53 2.20 5.90 10.76
N PRO A 54 0.89 5.64 10.90
CA PRO A 54 0.20 4.43 10.48
C PRO A 54 -0.20 4.44 8.99
N TRP A 55 -0.19 3.24 8.37
CA TRP A 55 -0.60 3.03 6.98
C TRP A 55 -2.11 2.91 6.84
N ARG A 56 -2.65 3.00 5.63
CA ARG A 56 -4.06 2.62 5.40
C ARG A 56 -4.18 1.12 5.19
N GLU A 57 -5.37 0.56 5.37
CA GLU A 57 -5.64 -0.85 5.11
C GLU A 57 -5.34 -1.22 3.65
N ASP A 58 -5.76 -0.36 2.71
CA ASP A 58 -5.57 -0.57 1.28
C ASP A 58 -4.15 -0.23 0.78
N GLN A 59 -3.27 0.29 1.66
CA GLN A 59 -1.92 0.68 1.26
C GLN A 59 -1.01 -0.53 1.07
N ARG A 60 -0.35 -0.59 -0.09
CA ARG A 60 0.47 -1.74 -0.51
C ARG A 60 1.79 -1.32 -1.15
N PRO A 61 2.90 -2.03 -0.88
CA PRO A 61 4.17 -1.74 -1.52
C PRO A 61 4.14 -2.09 -3.01
N VAL A 62 4.75 -1.23 -3.83
CA VAL A 62 4.99 -1.54 -5.24
C VAL A 62 6.23 -2.40 -5.36
N SER A 63 6.08 -3.62 -5.87
CA SER A 63 7.19 -4.56 -6.08
C SER A 63 7.54 -4.67 -7.56
N ALA A 64 8.84 -4.66 -7.86
CA ALA A 64 9.35 -4.87 -9.22
C ALA A 64 9.07 -6.29 -9.77
N TYR A 65 8.60 -7.21 -8.93
CA TYR A 65 8.26 -8.59 -9.31
C TYR A 65 6.74 -8.82 -9.46
N THR A 66 5.94 -7.79 -9.20
CA THR A 66 4.47 -7.82 -9.39
C THR A 66 4.09 -7.31 -10.78
N TYR A 67 2.86 -7.57 -11.19
CA TYR A 67 2.32 -7.03 -12.44
C TYR A 67 2.21 -5.50 -12.36
N GLU A 68 2.58 -4.84 -13.46
CA GLU A 68 2.41 -3.38 -13.62
C GLU A 68 0.92 -3.01 -13.65
N ASN A 69 0.12 -3.77 -14.39
CA ASN A 69 -1.34 -3.62 -14.43
C ASN A 69 -1.98 -4.80 -13.68
N ARG A 70 -2.27 -4.59 -12.39
CA ARG A 70 -2.80 -5.63 -11.50
C ARG A 70 -4.24 -5.98 -11.83
N GLU A 71 -5.07 -4.99 -12.10
CA GLU A 71 -6.49 -5.17 -12.44
C GLU A 71 -6.66 -6.12 -13.64
N LEU A 72 -5.87 -5.92 -14.71
CA LEU A 72 -5.90 -6.81 -15.87
C LEU A 72 -5.46 -8.25 -15.55
N HIS A 73 -4.63 -8.43 -14.52
CA HIS A 73 -4.06 -9.71 -14.13
C HIS A 73 -4.71 -10.30 -12.87
N ALA A 74 -5.72 -9.65 -12.31
CA ALA A 74 -6.42 -10.12 -11.13
C ALA A 74 -7.09 -11.46 -11.43
N GLY A 75 -6.90 -12.45 -10.56
CA GLY A 75 -7.44 -13.79 -10.73
C GLY A 75 -6.80 -14.61 -11.86
N LEU A 76 -5.81 -14.07 -12.56
CA LEU A 76 -5.02 -14.78 -13.56
C LEU A 76 -3.76 -15.37 -12.93
N SER A 77 -3.66 -16.70 -12.94
CA SER A 77 -2.42 -17.36 -12.53
C SER A 77 -1.28 -17.08 -13.52
N ARG A 78 -0.10 -16.79 -12.99
CA ARG A 78 1.16 -16.64 -13.75
C ARG A 78 1.52 -17.91 -14.55
N GLY A 79 1.06 -19.09 -14.11
CA GLY A 79 1.16 -20.35 -14.85
C GLY A 79 2.57 -20.94 -14.97
N TYR A 80 3.57 -20.44 -14.24
CA TYR A 80 4.94 -20.93 -14.27
C TYR A 80 5.21 -21.93 -13.11
N PRO A 81 5.96 -23.03 -13.38
CA PRO A 81 6.23 -24.03 -12.35
C PRO A 81 6.99 -23.45 -11.14
N GLY A 82 6.39 -23.56 -9.96
CA GLY A 82 6.96 -23.02 -8.71
C GLY A 82 6.54 -21.58 -8.39
N ASP A 83 5.55 -21.04 -9.10
CA ASP A 83 5.02 -19.71 -8.82
C ASP A 83 4.35 -19.61 -7.45
N HIS A 84 4.53 -18.43 -6.84
CA HIS A 84 3.77 -18.02 -5.67
C HIS A 84 2.34 -17.63 -6.07
N PRO A 85 1.34 -17.79 -5.18
CA PRO A 85 0.00 -17.26 -5.41
C PRO A 85 0.07 -15.75 -5.64
N THR A 86 -0.73 -15.24 -6.57
CA THR A 86 -0.96 -13.81 -6.70
C THR A 86 -1.77 -13.40 -5.47
N HIS A 87 -1.21 -12.49 -4.65
CA HIS A 87 -1.88 -11.95 -3.48
C HIS A 87 -2.95 -10.95 -3.94
N ASP A 88 -3.93 -11.42 -4.71
CA ASP A 88 -5.07 -10.64 -5.18
C ASP A 88 -6.18 -10.72 -4.11
N ASP A 89 -6.82 -9.59 -3.82
CA ASP A 89 -7.89 -9.52 -2.83
C ASP A 89 -9.18 -10.13 -3.42
N GLU A 90 -9.76 -11.11 -2.74
CA GLU A 90 -10.94 -11.88 -3.22
C GLU A 90 -12.23 -11.03 -3.29
N ASP A 91 -12.21 -9.82 -2.73
CA ASP A 91 -13.40 -8.98 -2.51
C ASP A 91 -13.65 -7.91 -3.61
N GLU A 92 -12.72 -7.70 -4.56
CA GLU A 92 -12.85 -6.64 -5.59
C GLU A 92 -13.83 -7.00 -6.74
N ASP A 93 -14.32 -8.24 -6.82
CA ASP A 93 -15.19 -8.74 -7.90
C ASP A 93 -16.69 -8.36 -7.78
N GLN A 94 -17.07 -7.54 -6.79
CA GLN A 94 -18.47 -7.17 -6.52
C GLN A 94 -18.73 -5.68 -6.77
N ALA A 95 -18.77 -5.27 -8.04
CA ALA A 95 -19.26 -3.95 -8.47
C ALA A 95 -20.28 -4.07 -9.62
#